data_AF-A0A101CVT4-F1
#
_entry.id   AF-A0A101CVT4-F1
#
_cell.length_a   1.000
_cell.length_b   1.000
_cell.length_c   1.000
_cell.angle_alpha   90.00
_cell.angle_beta   90.00
_cell.angle_gamma   90.00
#
_symmetry.space_group_name_H-M   'P 1'
#
loop_
_entity.id
_entity.type
_entity.pdbx_description
1 polymer ?
#
loop_
_entity_poly.entity_id
_entity_poly.type
_entity_poly.pdbx_seq_one_letter_code
_entity_poly.pdbx_strand_id
1 'polypeptide(L)'
;MKSVFKLIFICYLIFSTNTHTCAQTKKLSVSDQLLQDSIYKSNKKKVLNFTMKEFDVLFFEYFSRKNNPDIILSKTEFYNYTVQIATFSDRLAKLYPDQKEVAAKNKEKWLSENYEEYLQYKQSQKK
;
A
#
# COMPACT_ATOMS: atom_id res chain seq x y z
N MET A 1 -8.68 48.43 6.94
CA MET A 1 -9.78 47.44 6.85
C MET A 1 -9.85 46.67 5.52
N LYS A 2 -9.47 47.24 4.37
CA LYS A 2 -9.56 46.52 3.07
C LYS A 2 -8.61 45.31 2.92
N SER A 3 -7.43 45.34 3.54
CA SER A 3 -6.47 44.21 3.48
C SER A 3 -6.83 43.01 4.35
N VAL A 4 -7.54 43.22 5.48
CA VAL A 4 -7.97 42.12 6.36
C VAL A 4 -9.08 41.31 5.70
N PHE A 5 -10.01 41.98 5.00
CA PHE A 5 -11.03 41.31 4.19
C PHE A 5 -10.44 40.47 3.05
N LYS A 6 -9.33 40.91 2.43
CA LYS A 6 -8.61 40.10 1.43
C LYS A 6 -7.99 38.84 2.04
N LEU A 7 -7.42 38.94 3.24
CA LEU A 7 -6.83 37.79 3.94
C LEU A 7 -7.90 36.74 4.29
N ILE A 8 -9.05 37.18 4.81
CA ILE A 8 -10.18 36.30 5.14
C ILE A 8 -10.74 35.62 3.89
N PHE A 9 -10.85 36.35 2.78
CA PHE A 9 -11.31 35.79 1.49
C PHE A 9 -10.34 34.73 0.92
N ILE A 10 -9.03 34.96 1.04
CA ILE A 10 -8.01 33.98 0.62
C ILE A 10 -8.06 32.71 1.49
N CYS A 11 -8.23 32.85 2.81
CA CYS A 11 -8.40 31.70 3.70
C CYS A 11 -9.68 30.90 3.39
N TYR A 12 -10.77 31.58 3.02
CA TYR A 12 -12.01 30.92 2.61
C TYR A 12 -11.85 30.13 1.31
N LEU A 13 -11.09 30.66 0.34
CA LEU A 13 -10.80 29.97 -0.92
C LEU A 13 -9.94 28.71 -0.71
N ILE A 14 -8.93 28.75 0.17
CA ILE A 14 -8.10 27.58 0.51
C ILE A 14 -8.94 26.50 1.21
N PHE A 15 -9.92 26.89 2.03
CA PHE A 15 -10.80 25.92 2.68
C PHE A 15 -11.76 25.23 1.69
N SER A 16 -12.18 25.94 0.63
CA SER A 16 -13.05 25.41 -0.41
C SER A 16 -12.39 24.41 -1.38
N THR A 17 -11.05 24.36 -1.43
CA THR A 17 -10.31 23.35 -2.22
C THR A 17 -10.11 22.03 -1.48
N ASN A 18 -10.71 21.83 -0.30
CA ASN A 18 -10.94 20.48 0.24
C ASN A 18 -12.08 19.78 -0.52
N THR A 19 -12.04 19.83 -1.85
CA THR A 19 -12.69 18.78 -2.60
C THR A 19 -11.95 17.52 -2.19
N HIS A 20 -12.67 16.65 -1.50
CA HIS A 20 -12.32 15.24 -1.45
C HIS A 20 -12.18 14.78 -2.90
N THR A 21 -11.00 14.94 -3.49
CA THR A 21 -10.49 13.89 -4.35
C THR A 21 -10.33 12.71 -3.42
N CYS A 22 -11.43 12.01 -3.15
CA CYS A 22 -11.37 10.56 -3.13
C CYS A 22 -10.67 10.24 -4.45
N ALA A 23 -9.35 10.07 -4.40
CA ALA A 23 -8.72 9.08 -5.23
C ALA A 23 -9.60 7.87 -5.02
N GLN A 24 -10.54 7.61 -5.95
CA GLN A 24 -11.32 6.41 -5.92
C GLN A 24 -10.24 5.34 -5.98
N THR A 25 -9.95 4.74 -4.83
CA THR A 25 -8.98 3.65 -4.73
C THR A 25 -9.47 2.68 -5.77
N LYS A 26 -8.76 2.57 -6.90
CA LYS A 26 -9.22 1.78 -8.03
C LYS A 26 -9.46 0.40 -7.47
N LYS A 27 -10.73 0.03 -7.35
CA LYS A 27 -11.09 -1.23 -6.72
C LYS A 27 -10.45 -2.32 -7.56
N LEU A 28 -9.61 -3.15 -6.93
CA LEU A 28 -8.94 -4.24 -7.60
C LEU A 28 -9.93 -5.05 -8.43
N SER A 29 -9.49 -5.56 -9.57
CA SER A 29 -10.29 -6.49 -10.35
C SER A 29 -10.71 -7.69 -9.47
N VAL A 30 -11.86 -8.29 -9.77
CA VAL A 30 -12.35 -9.46 -9.01
C VAL A 30 -11.34 -10.61 -9.07
N SER A 31 -10.68 -10.79 -10.21
CA SER A 31 -9.61 -11.79 -10.36
C SER A 31 -8.44 -11.54 -9.43
N ASP A 32 -8.02 -10.29 -9.27
CA ASP A 32 -6.89 -9.95 -8.39
C ASP A 32 -7.27 -10.09 -6.92
N GLN A 33 -8.50 -9.73 -6.54
CA GLN A 33 -9.01 -9.98 -5.19
C GLN A 33 -9.02 -11.48 -4.85
N LEU A 34 -9.53 -12.33 -5.76
CA LEU A 34 -9.52 -13.78 -5.58
C LEU A 34 -8.11 -14.36 -5.46
N LEU A 35 -7.17 -13.84 -6.26
CA LEU A 35 -5.76 -14.24 -6.18
C LEU A 35 -5.15 -13.82 -4.84
N GLN A 36 -5.33 -12.57 -4.41
CA GLN A 36 -4.85 -12.11 -3.11
C GLN A 36 -5.43 -12.92 -1.95
N ASP A 37 -6.73 -13.25 -1.98
CA ASP A 37 -7.39 -14.08 -0.97
C ASP A 37 -6.80 -15.49 -0.91
N SER A 38 -6.51 -16.09 -2.07
CA SER A 38 -5.86 -17.41 -2.15
C SER A 38 -4.45 -17.38 -1.55
N ILE A 39 -3.68 -16.35 -1.88
CA ILE A 39 -2.33 -16.13 -1.32
C ILE A 39 -2.40 -15.89 0.19
N TYR A 40 -3.36 -15.09 0.66
CA TYR A 40 -3.56 -14.83 2.08
C TYR A 40 -3.86 -16.11 2.84
N LYS A 41 -4.83 -16.90 2.37
CA LYS A 41 -5.23 -18.17 3.01
C LYS A 41 -4.07 -19.15 3.12
N SER A 42 -3.27 -19.28 2.07
CA SER A 42 -2.12 -20.20 2.04
C SER A 42 -0.94 -19.74 2.92
N ASN A 43 -0.69 -18.43 3.02
CA ASN A 43 0.51 -17.91 3.70
C ASN A 43 0.26 -17.39 5.11
N LYS A 44 -0.99 -17.11 5.51
CA LYS A 44 -1.33 -16.44 6.78
C LYS A 44 -0.62 -17.04 7.99
N LYS A 45 -0.70 -18.36 8.17
CA LYS A 45 -0.10 -19.04 9.33
C LYS A 45 1.42 -18.86 9.36
N LYS A 46 2.07 -18.94 8.21
CA LYS A 46 3.52 -18.76 8.07
C LYS A 46 3.91 -17.31 8.41
N VAL A 47 3.26 -16.34 7.78
CA VAL A 47 3.59 -14.91 7.93
C VAL A 47 3.34 -14.40 9.35
N LEU A 48 2.24 -14.84 9.99
CA LEU A 48 1.96 -14.47 11.37
C LEU A 48 3.05 -14.96 12.34
N ASN A 49 3.85 -15.96 11.96
CA ASN A 49 4.96 -16.48 12.74
C ASN A 49 6.31 -15.86 12.39
N PHE A 50 6.41 -15.00 11.37
CA PHE A 50 7.66 -14.32 11.01
C PHE A 50 8.26 -13.53 12.17
N THR A 51 9.56 -13.70 12.37
CA THR A 51 10.39 -12.77 13.13
C THR A 51 10.48 -11.42 12.41
N MET A 52 10.88 -10.37 13.13
CA MET A 52 11.13 -9.07 12.52
C MET A 52 12.19 -9.17 11.41
N LYS A 53 13.23 -9.99 11.63
CA LYS A 53 14.28 -10.24 10.63
C LYS A 53 13.75 -10.87 9.35
N GLU A 54 12.86 -11.86 9.44
CA GLU A 54 12.25 -12.49 8.26
C GLU A 54 11.35 -11.50 7.51
N PHE A 55 10.64 -10.64 8.24
CA PHE A 55 9.88 -9.55 7.64
C PHE A 55 10.79 -8.54 6.93
N ASP A 56 11.88 -8.11 7.57
CA ASP A 56 12.84 -7.17 6.97
C ASP A 56 13.43 -7.74 5.69
N VAL A 57 13.81 -9.03 5.67
CA VAL A 57 14.29 -9.72 4.47
C VAL A 57 13.23 -9.68 3.37
N LEU A 58 11.98 -10.07 3.66
CA LEU A 58 10.87 -10.03 2.70
C LEU A 58 10.67 -8.61 2.12
N PHE A 59 10.66 -7.62 3.01
CA PHE A 59 10.44 -6.23 2.66
C PHE A 59 11.55 -5.71 1.76
N PHE A 60 12.82 -5.85 2.17
CA PHE A 60 13.95 -5.39 1.38
C PHE A 60 14.08 -6.16 0.06
N GLU A 61 13.79 -7.46 0.03
CA GLU A 61 13.78 -8.25 -1.20
C GLU A 61 12.74 -7.72 -2.19
N TYR A 62 11.51 -7.45 -1.74
CA TYR A 62 10.48 -6.84 -2.58
C TYR A 62 10.94 -5.50 -3.16
N PHE A 63 11.45 -4.59 -2.34
CA PHE A 63 11.91 -3.28 -2.82
C PHE A 63 13.12 -3.39 -3.75
N SER A 64 14.07 -4.26 -3.46
CA SER A 64 15.22 -4.52 -4.32
C SER A 64 14.78 -5.02 -5.69
N ARG A 65 13.87 -6.00 -5.75
CA ARG A 65 13.33 -6.54 -7.00
C ARG A 65 12.44 -5.52 -7.73
N LYS A 66 11.60 -4.77 -7.00
CA LYS A 66 10.73 -3.73 -7.56
C LYS A 66 11.54 -2.64 -8.26
N ASN A 67 12.61 -2.18 -7.62
CA ASN A 67 13.43 -1.06 -8.08
C ASN A 67 14.48 -1.47 -9.12
N ASN A 68 14.82 -2.76 -9.24
CA ASN A 68 15.74 -3.22 -10.28
C ASN A 68 15.09 -3.13 -11.68
N PRO A 69 15.59 -2.30 -12.62
CA PRO A 69 14.95 -2.06 -13.92
C PRO A 69 14.88 -3.31 -14.83
N ASP A 70 15.75 -4.29 -14.59
CA ASP A 70 15.86 -5.52 -15.38
C ASP A 70 14.92 -6.63 -14.89
N ILE A 71 14.34 -6.46 -13.70
CA ILE A 71 13.42 -7.43 -13.09
C ILE A 71 11.98 -6.94 -13.22
N ILE A 72 11.12 -7.80 -13.75
CA ILE A 72 9.66 -7.65 -13.72
C ILE A 72 9.09 -8.84 -12.95
N LEU A 73 8.44 -8.56 -11.82
CA LEU A 73 7.71 -9.56 -11.06
C LEU A 73 6.50 -10.03 -11.88
N SER A 74 6.22 -11.32 -11.87
CA SER A 74 4.92 -11.81 -12.33
C SER A 74 3.78 -11.32 -11.42
N LYS A 75 2.54 -11.35 -11.91
CA LYS A 75 1.35 -10.96 -11.13
C LYS A 75 1.27 -11.73 -9.81
N THR A 76 1.54 -13.04 -9.85
CA THR A 76 1.55 -13.90 -8.66
C THR A 76 2.67 -13.53 -7.69
N GLU A 77 3.90 -13.29 -8.17
CA GLU A 77 5.01 -12.88 -7.28
C GLU A 77 4.74 -11.52 -6.64
N PHE A 78 4.24 -10.56 -7.42
CA PHE A 78 3.88 -9.23 -6.92
C PHE A 78 2.87 -9.33 -5.78
N TYR A 79 1.73 -10.00 -6.01
CA TYR A 79 0.72 -10.17 -4.98
C TYR A 79 1.19 -11.05 -3.83
N ASN A 80 2.11 -11.99 -4.07
CA ASN A 80 2.71 -12.77 -2.99
C ASN A 80 3.50 -11.89 -2.03
N TYR A 81 4.32 -10.95 -2.52
CA TYR A 81 5.01 -10.00 -1.64
C TYR A 81 4.01 -9.07 -0.93
N THR A 82 3.11 -8.41 -1.67
CA THR A 82 2.24 -7.39 -1.06
C THR A 82 1.29 -7.98 -0.03
N VAL A 83 0.72 -9.16 -0.28
CA VAL A 83 -0.17 -9.85 0.68
C VAL A 83 0.60 -10.34 1.91
N GLN A 84 1.82 -10.85 1.75
CA GLN A 84 2.63 -11.25 2.91
C GLN A 84 3.02 -10.03 3.76
N ILE A 85 3.43 -8.92 3.14
CA ILE A 85 3.73 -7.68 3.87
C ILE A 85 2.47 -7.16 4.57
N ALA A 86 1.31 -7.15 3.90
CA ALA A 86 0.03 -6.77 4.49
C ALA A 86 -0.38 -7.66 5.68
N THR A 87 -0.14 -8.97 5.56
CA THR A 87 -0.50 -9.94 6.60
C THR A 87 0.35 -9.75 7.86
N PHE A 88 1.60 -9.30 7.73
CA PHE A 88 2.45 -9.02 8.88
C PHE A 88 1.90 -7.87 9.74
N SER A 89 1.14 -6.92 9.16
CA SER A 89 0.44 -5.88 9.91
C SER A 89 -0.54 -6.45 10.95
N ASP A 90 -1.15 -7.63 10.71
CA ASP A 90 -2.01 -8.30 11.69
C ASP A 90 -1.21 -8.73 12.93
N ARG A 91 0.08 -9.04 12.77
CA ARG A 91 0.99 -9.32 13.90
C ARG A 91 1.39 -8.04 14.61
N LEU A 92 1.74 -6.98 13.87
CA LEU A 92 2.09 -5.67 14.46
C LEU A 92 0.95 -5.11 15.31
N ALA A 93 -0.30 -5.21 14.85
CA ALA A 93 -1.47 -4.79 15.61
C ALA A 93 -1.64 -5.52 16.96
N LYS A 94 -1.14 -6.76 17.07
CA LYS A 94 -1.17 -7.55 18.33
C LYS A 94 -0.01 -7.20 19.24
N LEU A 95 1.17 -6.95 18.68
CA LEU A 95 2.38 -6.62 19.43
C LEU A 95 2.36 -5.18 19.96
N TYR A 96 1.73 -4.26 19.21
CA TYR A 96 1.63 -2.84 19.52
C TYR A 96 0.17 -2.37 19.41
N PRO A 97 -0.67 -2.66 20.43
CA PRO A 97 -2.09 -2.31 20.40
C PRO A 97 -2.35 -0.82 20.16
N ASP A 98 -1.50 0.05 20.68
CA ASP A 98 -1.59 1.51 20.50
C ASP A 98 -1.37 1.94 19.04
N GLN A 99 -0.73 1.08 18.22
CA GLN A 99 -0.50 1.31 16.79
C GLN A 99 -1.46 0.50 15.90
N LYS A 100 -2.51 -0.09 16.47
CA LYS A 100 -3.46 -0.95 15.74
C LYS A 100 -4.08 -0.24 14.54
N GLU A 101 -4.44 1.03 14.67
CA GLU A 101 -4.99 1.81 13.55
C GLU A 101 -3.97 2.03 12.43
N VAL A 102 -2.72 2.29 12.80
CA VAL A 102 -1.61 2.45 11.84
C VAL A 102 -1.37 1.13 11.11
N ALA A 103 -1.36 0.01 11.83
CA ALA A 103 -1.22 -1.32 11.25
C ALA A 103 -2.38 -1.65 10.29
N ALA A 104 -3.62 -1.31 10.65
CA ALA A 104 -4.79 -1.50 9.79
C ALA A 104 -4.68 -0.68 8.49
N LYS A 105 -4.32 0.61 8.59
CA LYS A 105 -4.11 1.47 7.42
C LYS A 105 -2.97 0.97 6.54
N ASN A 106 -1.86 0.51 7.13
CA ASN A 106 -0.75 -0.08 6.37
C ASN A 106 -1.18 -1.35 5.65
N LYS A 107 -1.95 -2.22 6.31
CA LYS A 107 -2.51 -3.42 5.68
C LYS A 107 -3.38 -3.08 4.48
N GLU A 108 -4.32 -2.15 4.66
CA GLU A 108 -5.20 -1.70 3.58
C GLU A 108 -4.41 -1.14 2.40
N LYS A 109 -3.40 -0.30 2.70
CA LYS A 109 -2.50 0.25 1.68
C LYS A 109 -1.83 -0.86 0.87
N TRP A 110 -1.23 -1.84 1.53
CA TRP A 110 -0.56 -2.95 0.84
C TRP A 110 -1.51 -3.83 0.03
N LEU A 111 -2.74 -4.03 0.50
CA LEU A 111 -3.76 -4.77 -0.25
C LEU A 111 -4.33 -3.95 -1.41
N SER A 112 -4.25 -2.62 -1.36
CA SER A 112 -4.69 -1.75 -2.45
C SER A 112 -3.69 -1.63 -3.60
N GLU A 113 -2.44 -2.06 -3.41
CA GLU A 113 -1.43 -2.10 -4.46
C GLU A 113 -1.91 -2.99 -5.61
N ASN A 114 -1.84 -2.47 -6.84
CA ASN A 114 -2.28 -3.19 -8.03
C ASN A 114 -1.13 -3.46 -9.01
N TYR A 115 -1.26 -4.58 -9.72
CA TYR A 115 -0.22 -5.05 -10.61
C TYR A 115 -0.08 -4.17 -11.86
N GLU A 116 -1.16 -3.59 -12.34
CA GLU A 116 -1.17 -2.74 -13.53
C GLU A 116 -0.40 -1.43 -13.30
N GLU A 117 -0.55 -0.78 -12.15
CA GLU A 117 0.22 0.38 -11.72
C GLU A 117 1.67 0.02 -11.47
N TYR A 118 1.94 -1.18 -10.94
CA TYR A 118 3.31 -1.70 -10.87
C TYR A 118 3.94 -1.79 -12.26
N LEU A 119 3.24 -2.32 -13.26
CA LEU A 119 3.75 -2.38 -14.63
C LEU A 119 3.97 -0.99 -15.24
N GLN A 120 3.05 -0.04 -15.00
CA GLN A 120 3.22 1.36 -15.42
C GLN A 120 4.43 2.01 -14.78
N TYR A 121 4.65 1.78 -13.48
CA TYR A 121 5.85 2.20 -12.76
C TYR A 121 7.10 1.58 -13.39
N LYS A 122 7.11 0.28 -13.72
CA LYS A 122 8.26 -0.37 -14.38
C LYS A 122 8.54 0.23 -15.76
N GLN A 123 7.51 0.62 -16.50
CA GLN A 123 7.67 1.28 -17.80
C GLN A 123 8.25 2.68 -17.65
N SER A 124 7.88 3.44 -16.60
CA SER A 124 8.42 4.78 -16.37
C SER A 124 9.88 4.77 -15.95
N GLN A 125 10.36 3.72 -15.27
CA GLN A 125 11.78 3.57 -14.91
C GLN A 125 12.71 3.33 -16.10
N LYS A 126 12.17 2.93 -17.26
CA LYS A 126 12.95 2.67 -18.48
C LYS A 126 13.05 3.90 -19.40
N LYS A 127 12.33 4.98 -19.10
CA LYS A 127 12.37 6.25 -19.82
C LYS A 127 13.40 7.18 -19.18
#